data_AF-A0A7V8SZH8-F1
#
_entry.id   AF-A0A7V8SZH8-F1
#
_cell.length_a   1.000
_cell.length_b   1.000
_cell.length_c   1.000
_cell.angle_alpha   90.00
_cell.angle_beta   90.00
_cell.angle_gamma   90.00
#
_symmetry.space_group_name_H-M   'P 1'
#
loop_
_entity.id
_entity.type
_entity.pdbx_description
1 polymer ?
#
loop_
_entity_poly.entity_id
_entity_poly.type
_entity_poly.pdbx_seq_one_letter_code
_entity_poly.pdbx_strand_id
1 'polypeptide(L)'
;MVTHDTGGNDPEMLPESFVARYLFSTDHKTIGLQYLWLALLSVFVGMAMSLVMRIHLAWPEMRIPFLSALGSSPERFATLPVLHGSLMVFLVL
;
A
#
# COMPACT_ATOMS: atom_id res chain seq x y z
N MET A 1 52.87 -6.61 36.44
CA MET A 1 52.73 -5.17 36.19
C MET A 1 51.58 -5.00 35.23
N VAL A 2 50.45 -4.51 35.73
CA VAL A 2 49.22 -4.23 34.96
C VAL A 2 49.43 -2.90 34.26
N THR A 3 49.27 -2.83 32.94
CA THR A 3 49.10 -1.55 32.25
C THR A 3 48.24 -1.66 30.99
N HIS A 4 47.13 -0.93 31.08
CA HIS A 4 46.50 -0.06 30.09
C HIS A 4 45.69 -0.70 28.96
N ASP A 5 44.38 -0.55 29.18
CA ASP A 5 43.26 -0.64 28.26
C ASP A 5 43.50 0.15 26.98
N THR A 6 43.60 -0.55 25.86
CA THR A 6 43.37 0.05 24.55
C THR A 6 41.86 0.11 24.36
N GLY A 7 41.25 1.20 24.81
CA GLY A 7 39.90 1.59 24.44
C GLY A 7 39.86 1.88 22.93
N GLY A 8 39.75 0.82 22.14
CA GLY A 8 39.38 0.91 20.74
C GLY A 8 37.98 1.49 20.68
N ASN A 9 37.89 2.74 20.24
CA ASN A 9 36.64 3.30 19.76
C ASN A 9 36.31 2.57 18.46
N ASP A 10 35.75 1.37 18.58
CA ASP A 10 35.05 0.73 17.48
C ASP A 10 33.97 1.73 17.06
N PRO A 11 33.94 2.19 15.79
CA PRO A 11 32.84 3.00 15.33
C PRO A 11 31.58 2.15 15.50
N GLU A 12 30.75 2.52 16.48
CA GLU A 12 29.41 1.98 16.66
C GLU A 12 28.69 2.18 15.32
N MET A 13 28.68 1.14 14.49
CA MET A 13 27.86 1.06 13.29
C MET A 13 26.43 1.04 13.81
N LEU A 14 25.85 2.23 13.96
CA LEU A 14 24.47 2.43 14.33
C LEU A 14 23.65 1.48 13.45
N PRO A 15 22.86 0.56 14.05
CA PRO A 15 22.12 -0.42 13.29
C PRO A 15 21.26 0.34 12.30
N GLU A 16 21.58 0.19 11.01
CA GLU A 16 20.87 0.88 9.95
C GLU A 16 19.38 0.59 10.15
N SER A 17 18.61 1.65 10.42
CA SER A 17 17.20 1.48 10.77
C SER A 17 16.52 0.59 9.73
N PHE A 18 15.68 -0.35 10.15
CA PHE A 18 14.98 -1.27 9.23
C PHE A 18 14.26 -0.54 8.08
N VAL A 19 13.84 0.71 8.33
CA VAL A 19 13.26 1.61 7.35
C VAL A 19 14.26 2.01 6.26
N ALA A 20 15.52 2.30 6.62
CA ALA A 20 16.56 2.65 5.66
C ALA A 20 16.90 1.48 4.74
N ARG A 21 16.97 0.26 5.28
CA ARG A 21 17.27 -0.93 4.48
C ARG A 21 16.16 -1.28 3.49
N TYR A 22 14.89 -1.09 3.85
CA TYR A 22 13.78 -1.39 2.96
C TYR A 22 13.52 -0.25 1.93
N LEU A 23 13.62 1.01 2.34
CA LEU A 23 13.30 2.15 1.48
C LEU A 23 14.49 2.63 0.62
N PHE A 24 15.73 2.48 1.09
CA PHE A 24 16.96 2.79 0.34
C PHE A 24 17.67 1.53 -0.17
N SER A 25 16.91 0.48 -0.50
CA SER A 25 17.47 -0.69 -1.19
C SER A 25 17.72 -0.36 -2.67
N THR A 26 18.99 -0.32 -3.09
CA THR A 26 19.43 -0.19 -4.50
C THR A 26 19.40 -1.52 -5.26
N ASP A 27 19.10 -2.61 -4.57
CA ASP A 27 18.98 -3.94 -5.16
C ASP A 27 17.68 -4.08 -5.97
N HIS A 28 17.83 -4.30 -7.28
CA HIS A 28 16.73 -4.45 -8.22
C HIS A 28 15.75 -5.59 -7.87
N LYS A 29 16.24 -6.64 -7.19
CA LYS A 29 15.38 -7.76 -6.75
C LYS A 29 14.47 -7.33 -5.60
N THR A 30 14.98 -6.52 -4.66
CA THR A 30 14.20 -5.95 -3.56
C THR A 30 13.17 -4.95 -4.07
N ILE A 31 13.56 -4.06 -4.99
CA ILE A 31 12.65 -3.11 -5.64
C ILE A 31 11.55 -3.84 -6.42
N GLY A 32 11.92 -4.86 -7.21
CA GLY A 32 10.94 -5.67 -7.95
C GLY A 32 9.92 -6.37 -7.03
N LEU A 33 10.36 -6.89 -5.88
CA LEU A 33 9.46 -7.51 -4.90
C LEU A 33 8.51 -6.48 -4.26
N GLN A 34 8.97 -5.26 -3.99
CA GLN A 34 8.12 -4.17 -3.49
C GLN A 34 7.02 -3.78 -4.49
N TYR A 35 7.38 -3.67 -5.78
CA TYR A 35 6.41 -3.43 -6.84
C TYR A 35 5.40 -4.58 -6.96
N LEU A 36 5.85 -5.84 -6.81
CA LEU A 36 4.94 -6.99 -6.79
C LEU A 36 3.94 -6.91 -5.64
N TRP A 37 4.40 -6.57 -4.43
CA TRP A 37 3.52 -6.38 -3.27
C TRP A 37 2.53 -5.23 -3.48
N LEU A 38 2.99 -4.12 -4.06
CA LEU A 38 2.14 -2.98 -4.41
C LEU A 38 1.06 -3.38 -5.41
N ALA A 39 1.44 -4.10 -6.48
CA ALA A 39 0.51 -4.58 -7.50
C ALA A 39 -0.51 -5.56 -6.91
N LEU A 40 -0.08 -6.48 -6.04
CA LEU A 40 -0.98 -7.43 -5.37
C LEU A 40 -2.01 -6.73 -4.47
N LEU A 41 -1.56 -5.73 -3.71
CA LEU A 41 -2.45 -4.89 -2.91
C LEU A 41 -3.44 -4.12 -3.78
N SER A 42 -2.97 -3.53 -4.88
CA SER A 42 -3.82 -2.83 -5.85
C SER A 42 -4.91 -3.75 -6.42
N VAL A 43 -4.55 -4.97 -6.83
CA VAL A 43 -5.52 -5.95 -7.35
C VAL A 43 -6.59 -6.26 -6.31
N PHE A 44 -6.20 -6.45 -5.05
CA PHE A 44 -7.15 -6.74 -3.97
C PHE A 44 -8.11 -5.57 -3.74
N VAL A 45 -7.61 -4.34 -3.70
CA VAL A 45 -8.43 -3.13 -3.53
C VAL A 45 -9.37 -2.94 -4.71
N GLY A 46 -8.89 -3.06 -5.94
CA GLY A 46 -9.76 -2.91 -7.09
C GLY A 46 -10.77 -4.05 -7.22
N MET A 47 -10.45 -5.28 -6.80
CA MET A 47 -11.43 -6.36 -6.69
C MET A 47 -12.55 -6.00 -5.69
N ALA A 48 -12.21 -5.49 -4.51
CA ALA A 48 -13.20 -5.05 -3.53
C ALA A 48 -14.10 -3.92 -4.08
N MET A 49 -13.51 -2.94 -4.77
CA MET A 49 -14.28 -1.87 -5.42
C MET A 49 -15.20 -2.39 -6.53
N SER A 50 -14.76 -3.39 -7.29
CA SER A 50 -15.58 -4.06 -8.32
C SER A 50 -16.84 -4.71 -7.73
N LEU A 51 -16.71 -5.35 -6.57
CA LEU A 51 -17.85 -5.91 -5.85
C LEU A 51 -18.81 -4.79 -5.40
N VAL A 52 -18.30 -3.67 -4.87
CA VAL A 52 -19.13 -2.54 -4.45
C VAL A 52 -19.93 -1.98 -5.63
N MET A 53 -19.31 -1.79 -6.80
CA MET A 53 -20.01 -1.32 -8.01
C MET A 53 -21.09 -2.30 -8.46
N ARG A 54 -20.82 -3.61 -8.43
CA ARG A 54 -21.82 -4.64 -8.76
C ARG A 54 -23.00 -4.65 -7.80
N ILE A 55 -22.75 -4.49 -6.50
CA ILE A 55 -23.81 -4.42 -5.49
C ILE A 55 -24.66 -3.16 -5.70
N HIS A 56 -24.04 -2.03 -6.04
CA HIS A 56 -24.77 -0.79 -6.34
C HIS A 56 -25.69 -0.92 -7.57
N LEU A 57 -25.26 -1.63 -8.62
CA LEU A 57 -26.12 -1.93 -9.78
C LEU A 57 -27.30 -2.86 -9.44
N ALA A 58 -27.11 -3.81 -8.51
CA ALA A 58 -28.15 -4.75 -8.11
C ALA A 58 -29.19 -4.12 -7.16
N TRP A 59 -28.75 -3.22 -6.26
CA TRP A 59 -29.63 -2.53 -5.31
C TRP A 59 -29.25 -1.05 -5.16
N PRO A 60 -29.74 -0.17 -6.05
CA PRO A 60 -29.41 1.26 -6.01
C PRO A 60 -29.94 1.98 -4.76
N GLU A 61 -30.99 1.44 -4.12
CA GLU A 61 -31.70 2.05 -2.97
C GLU A 61 -31.26 1.49 -1.59
N MET A 62 -30.38 0.49 -1.54
CA MET A 62 -30.03 -0.14 -0.26
C MET A 62 -28.98 0.68 0.49
N ARG A 63 -29.45 1.43 1.49
CA ARG A 63 -28.63 2.20 2.44
C ARG A 63 -27.87 1.24 3.36
N ILE A 64 -26.81 0.62 2.87
CA ILE A 64 -25.91 -0.18 3.70
C ILE A 64 -25.20 0.79 4.66
N PRO A 65 -25.21 0.60 5.99
CA PRO A 65 -24.70 1.58 6.95
C PRO A 65 -23.21 1.95 6.78
N PHE A 66 -22.42 1.09 6.14
CA PHE A 66 -21.02 1.39 5.77
C PHE A 66 -20.90 2.22 4.49
N LEU A 67 -21.83 2.03 3.53
CA LEU A 67 -21.93 2.84 2.31
C LEU A 67 -22.76 4.11 2.50
N SER A 68 -23.58 4.21 3.54
CA SER A 68 -24.37 5.42 3.82
C SER A 68 -23.50 6.59 4.30
N ALA A 69 -22.38 6.31 4.98
CA ALA A 69 -21.35 7.32 5.29
C ALA A 69 -20.65 7.85 4.02
N LEU A 70 -20.54 7.01 3.00
CA LEU A 70 -19.96 7.37 1.70
C LEU A 70 -21.02 7.86 0.69
N GLY A 71 -22.31 7.63 0.96
CA GLY A 71 -23.30 7.44 -0.11
C GLY A 71 -24.69 7.98 0.19
N SER A 72 -24.80 9.31 0.26
CA SER A 72 -26.04 10.03 -0.06
C SER A 72 -25.92 10.91 -1.31
N SER A 73 -24.74 10.96 -1.94
CA SER A 73 -24.47 11.80 -3.11
C SER A 73 -24.05 10.93 -4.31
N PRO A 74 -24.84 10.91 -5.40
CA PRO A 74 -24.53 10.17 -6.65
C PRO A 74 -23.13 10.44 -7.20
N GLU A 75 -22.59 11.63 -6.92
CA GLU A 75 -21.27 12.09 -7.37
C GLU A 75 -20.11 11.21 -6.88
N ARG A 76 -20.16 10.71 -5.63
CA ARG A 76 -19.06 9.90 -5.09
C ARG A 76 -19.04 8.48 -5.66
N PHE A 77 -20.21 7.94 -6.01
CA PHE A 77 -20.31 6.64 -6.69
C PHE A 77 -19.81 6.71 -8.14
N ALA A 78 -19.99 7.85 -8.82
CA ALA A 78 -19.46 8.07 -10.16
C ALA A 78 -17.91 8.08 -10.21
N THR A 79 -17.25 8.40 -9.10
CA THR A 79 -15.79 8.37 -8.98
C THR A 79 -15.23 6.95 -8.78
N LEU A 80 -16.02 6.00 -8.26
CA LEU A 80 -15.54 4.64 -7.96
C LEU A 80 -15.02 3.87 -9.19
N PRO A 81 -15.70 3.86 -10.36
CA PRO A 81 -15.20 3.19 -11.56
C PRO A 81 -13.90 3.81 -12.07
N VAL A 82 -13.76 5.15 -11.99
CA VAL A 82 -12.55 5.87 -12.41
C VAL A 82 -11.37 5.47 -11.54
N LEU A 83 -11.57 5.46 -10.21
CA LEU A 83 -10.54 5.04 -9.27
C LEU A 83 -10.18 3.56 -9.46
N HIS A 84 -11.16 2.67 -9.62
CA HIS A 84 -10.94 1.24 -9.90
C HIS A 84 -10.10 1.04 -11.18
N GLY A 85 -10.48 1.69 -12.27
CA GLY A 85 -9.77 1.60 -13.55
C GLY A 85 -8.35 2.15 -13.45
N SER A 86 -8.16 3.31 -12.81
CA SER A 86 -6.83 3.90 -12.63
C SER A 86 -5.90 2.99 -11.81
N LEU A 87 -6.41 2.38 -10.73
CA LEU A 87 -5.61 1.50 -9.88
C LEU A 87 -5.18 0.22 -10.64
N MET A 88 -6.08 -0.33 -11.44
CA MET A 88 -5.83 -1.52 -12.27
C MET A 88 -4.86 -1.24 -13.42
N VAL A 89 -4.97 -0.08 -14.08
CA VAL A 89 -4.13 0.22 -15.24
C VAL A 89 -2.76 0.76 -14.82
N PHE A 90 -2.66 1.55 -13.75
CA PHE A 90 -1.39 2.22 -13.39
C PHE A 90 -0.55 1.49 -12.33
N LEU A 91 -1.16 0.67 -11.47
CA LEU A 91 -0.42 -0.03 -10.41
C LEU A 91 -0.27 -1.54 -10.67
N VAL A 92 -1.05 -2.12 -11.60
CA VAL A 92 -0.98 -3.55 -11.93
C VAL A 92 -0.31 -3.81 -13.29
N LEU A 93 -0.61 -2.97 -14.29
CA LEU A 93 -0.04 -3.03 -15.65
C LEU A 93 1.25 -2.19 -15.73
#